data_AF-A2FD78-F1
#
_entry.id   AF-A2FD78-F1
#
_cell.length_a   1.000
_cell.length_b   1.000
_cell.length_c   1.000
_cell.angle_alpha   90.00
_cell.angle_beta   90.00
_cell.angle_gamma   90.00
#
_symmetry.space_group_name_H-M   'P 1'
#
loop_
_entity.id
_entity.type
_entity.pdbx_description
1 polymer ?
#
loop_
_entity_poly.entity_id
_entity_poly.type
_entity_poly.pdbx_seq_one_letter_code
_entity_poly.pdbx_strand_id
1 'polypeptide(L)'
;MSADTSQTNEYIVSNIREYMQKGNFFDLFQGRNVNEIFEAGYLKIEDYIDLIEQAANSKNAYESIFYLLNANVTINSIHDANLISKAYAQHCNLKIFNFLSNTLDQSEENVREIPLPIEQNEQQKAQILDREEKIFAHKFPTKIE
;
A
#
# COMPACT_ATOMS: atom_id res chain seq x y z
N MET A 1 -19.10 -26.26 31.74
CA MET A 1 -17.87 -26.73 31.06
C MET A 1 -17.39 -25.57 30.21
N SER A 2 -16.31 -24.91 30.62
CA SER A 2 -15.75 -23.73 29.96
C SER A 2 -15.08 -24.15 28.66
N ALA A 3 -15.64 -23.71 27.53
CA ALA A 3 -15.04 -23.91 26.22
C ALA A 3 -13.73 -23.11 26.17
N ASP A 4 -12.62 -23.83 26.22
CA ASP A 4 -11.29 -23.33 25.91
C ASP A 4 -11.22 -23.13 24.38
N THR A 5 -11.78 -22.02 23.89
CA THR A 5 -11.67 -21.63 22.49
C THR A 5 -10.36 -20.91 22.27
N SER A 6 -9.26 -21.66 22.10
CA SER A 6 -8.08 -21.11 21.46
C SER A 6 -8.44 -20.74 20.02
N GLN A 7 -8.75 -19.47 19.77
CA GLN A 7 -8.99 -18.94 18.43
C GLN A 7 -7.74 -19.15 17.56
N THR A 8 -7.93 -19.61 16.32
CA THR A 8 -6.83 -19.82 15.37
C THR A 8 -6.22 -18.47 14.98
N ASN A 9 -4.97 -18.49 14.54
CA ASN A 9 -4.27 -17.27 14.15
C ASN A 9 -4.92 -16.59 12.94
N GLU A 10 -5.49 -17.36 11.99
CA GLU A 10 -6.24 -16.78 10.86
C GLU A 10 -7.47 -16.01 11.33
N TYR A 11 -8.17 -16.53 12.35
CA TYR A 11 -9.32 -15.83 12.93
C TYR A 11 -8.89 -14.53 13.59
N ILE A 12 -7.77 -14.55 14.34
CA ILE A 12 -7.27 -13.35 15.02
C ILE A 12 -6.91 -12.26 14.01
N VAL A 13 -6.15 -12.59 12.95
CA VAL A 13 -5.82 -11.61 11.91
C VAL A 13 -7.07 -11.08 11.22
N SER A 14 -8.00 -11.96 10.85
CA SER A 14 -9.23 -11.56 10.15
C SER A 14 -10.13 -10.64 10.99
N ASN A 15 -10.01 -10.71 12.33
CA ASN A 15 -10.77 -9.91 13.29
C ASN A 15 -9.85 -9.02 14.13
N ILE A 16 -8.68 -8.61 13.60
CA ILE A 16 -7.63 -7.97 14.39
C ILE A 16 -8.11 -6.71 15.13
N ARG A 17 -9.05 -6.00 14.52
CA ARG A 17 -9.71 -4.82 15.10
C ARG A 17 -10.35 -5.08 16.46
N GLU A 18 -10.93 -6.26 16.70
CA GLU A 18 -11.51 -6.63 17.98
C GLU A 18 -10.45 -6.65 19.10
N TYR A 19 -9.25 -7.10 18.77
CA TYR A 19 -8.12 -7.19 19.70
C TYR A 19 -7.34 -5.88 19.84
N MET A 20 -7.53 -4.93 18.92
CA MET A 20 -6.92 -3.61 18.96
C MET A 20 -7.71 -2.58 19.77
N GLN A 21 -9.01 -2.82 20.07
CA GLN A 21 -9.91 -1.81 20.66
C GLN A 21 -9.42 -1.19 21.99
N LYS A 22 -8.54 -1.88 22.72
CA LYS A 22 -7.99 -1.40 23.99
C LYS A 22 -6.56 -0.86 23.91
N GLY A 23 -6.02 -0.69 22.70
CA GLY A 23 -4.65 -0.18 22.51
C GLY A 23 -3.57 -1.15 22.98
N ASN A 24 -3.90 -2.41 23.19
CA ASN A 24 -3.06 -3.36 23.92
C ASN A 24 -2.87 -4.69 23.16
N PHE A 25 -2.98 -4.68 21.82
CA PHE A 25 -2.83 -5.88 21.01
C PHE A 25 -1.53 -6.63 21.35
N PHE A 26 -0.41 -5.91 21.34
CA PHE A 26 0.89 -6.49 21.64
C PHE A 26 0.96 -6.99 23.07
N ASP A 27 0.44 -6.25 24.04
CA ASP A 27 0.36 -6.66 25.45
C ASP A 27 -0.51 -7.91 25.65
N LEU A 28 -1.60 -8.06 24.89
CA LEU A 28 -2.50 -9.21 24.94
C LEU A 28 -1.84 -10.47 24.40
N PHE A 29 -1.01 -10.33 23.36
CA PHE A 29 -0.39 -11.46 22.66
C PHE A 29 1.08 -11.67 22.96
N GLN A 30 1.71 -10.98 23.93
CA GLN A 30 3.14 -11.17 24.26
C GLN A 30 3.52 -12.63 24.57
N GLY A 31 2.59 -13.42 25.12
CA GLY A 31 2.81 -14.84 25.43
C GLY A 31 2.53 -15.80 24.25
N ARG A 32 1.93 -15.31 23.17
CA ARG A 32 1.69 -16.04 21.91
C ARG A 32 2.75 -15.58 20.91
N ASN A 33 3.15 -16.44 19.99
CA ASN A 33 4.07 -16.02 18.94
C ASN A 33 3.33 -15.05 17.99
N VAL A 34 3.48 -13.74 18.21
CA VAL A 34 2.82 -12.69 17.42
C VAL A 34 3.18 -12.81 15.94
N ASN A 35 4.37 -13.31 15.61
CA ASN A 35 4.74 -13.59 14.24
C ASN A 35 3.82 -14.64 13.60
N GLU A 36 3.48 -15.72 14.31
CA GLU A 36 2.55 -16.73 13.78
C GLU A 36 1.15 -16.16 13.56
N ILE A 37 0.76 -15.11 14.30
CA ILE A 37 -0.48 -14.38 14.01
C ILE A 37 -0.31 -13.67 12.67
N PHE A 38 0.69 -12.80 12.52
CA PHE A 38 0.88 -12.02 11.30
C PHE A 38 1.24 -12.86 10.05
N GLU A 39 1.80 -14.06 10.21
CA GLU A 39 2.05 -15.00 9.13
C GLU A 39 0.77 -15.68 8.63
N ALA A 40 -0.28 -15.76 9.45
CA ALA A 40 -1.52 -16.47 9.13
C ALA A 40 -2.46 -15.70 8.17
N GLY A 41 -2.15 -14.45 7.83
CA GLY A 41 -2.99 -13.66 6.93
C GLY A 41 -2.36 -12.32 6.54
N TYR A 42 -3.11 -11.52 5.79
CA TYR A 42 -2.68 -10.19 5.34
C TYR A 42 -3.44 -9.10 6.10
N LEU A 43 -2.70 -8.12 6.61
CA LEU A 43 -3.27 -6.94 7.22
C LEU A 43 -3.69 -5.93 6.15
N LYS A 44 -4.82 -5.27 6.41
CA LYS A 44 -5.20 -4.05 5.70
C LYS A 44 -4.32 -2.91 6.16
N ILE A 45 -4.15 -1.91 5.31
CA ILE A 45 -3.23 -0.81 5.59
C ILE A 45 -3.66 0.01 6.80
N GLU A 46 -4.96 0.26 6.97
CA GLU A 46 -5.48 1.04 8.10
C GLU A 46 -5.20 0.29 9.42
N ASP A 47 -5.39 -1.03 9.41
CA ASP A 47 -5.14 -1.90 10.57
C ASP A 47 -3.66 -1.93 10.92
N TYR A 48 -2.79 -1.99 9.90
CA TYR A 48 -1.35 -2.00 10.07
C TYR A 48 -0.83 -0.68 10.63
N ILE A 49 -1.30 0.47 10.14
CA ILE A 49 -0.92 1.79 10.65
C ILE A 49 -1.28 1.94 12.13
N ASP A 50 -2.49 1.53 12.50
CA ASP A 50 -2.92 1.59 13.90
C ASP A 50 -2.13 0.62 14.79
N LEU A 51 -1.70 -0.53 14.25
CA LEU A 51 -0.78 -1.42 14.95
C LEU A 51 0.61 -0.81 15.13
N ILE A 52 1.14 -0.04 14.15
CA ILE A 52 2.42 0.67 14.31
C ILE A 52 2.36 1.64 15.50
N GLU A 53 1.27 2.39 15.62
CA GLU A 53 1.06 3.28 16.77
C GLU A 53 0.98 2.50 18.09
N GLN A 54 0.23 1.39 18.14
CA GLN A 54 0.15 0.57 19.34
C GLN A 54 1.48 -0.09 19.70
N ALA A 55 2.25 -0.55 18.71
CA ALA A 55 3.58 -1.13 18.92
C ALA A 55 4.53 -0.10 19.51
N ALA A 56 4.56 1.12 18.99
CA ALA A 56 5.40 2.19 19.51
C ALA A 56 5.08 2.54 20.98
N ASN A 57 3.82 2.39 21.39
CA ASN A 57 3.35 2.67 22.75
C ASN A 57 3.28 1.44 23.67
N SER A 58 3.66 0.25 23.18
CA SER A 58 3.59 -0.98 23.97
C SER A 58 4.71 -1.04 25.01
N LYS A 59 4.56 -1.92 26.00
CA LYS A 59 5.59 -2.12 27.04
C LYS A 59 6.94 -2.58 26.46
N ASN A 60 6.91 -3.29 25.33
CA ASN A 60 8.09 -3.75 24.61
C ASN A 60 8.06 -3.26 23.16
N ALA A 61 8.18 -1.93 23.00
CA ALA A 61 8.01 -1.29 21.71
C ALA A 61 8.97 -1.80 20.64
N TYR A 62 10.24 -2.02 20.98
CA TYR A 62 11.24 -2.53 20.04
C TYR A 62 10.85 -3.91 19.49
N GLU A 63 10.45 -4.84 20.37
CA GLU A 63 10.03 -6.18 19.98
C GLU A 63 8.72 -6.14 19.17
N SER A 64 7.77 -5.30 19.58
CA SER A 64 6.49 -5.13 18.89
C SER A 64 6.66 -4.58 17.46
N ILE A 65 7.55 -3.60 17.30
CA ILE A 65 7.93 -3.05 16.00
C ILE A 65 8.61 -4.13 15.15
N PHE A 66 9.48 -4.94 15.74
CA PHE A 66 10.14 -6.04 15.02
C PHE A 66 9.14 -7.06 14.48
N TYR A 67 8.11 -7.41 15.26
CA TYR A 67 7.02 -8.28 14.79
C TYR A 67 6.25 -7.66 13.62
N LEU A 68 5.96 -6.36 13.66
CA LEU A 68 5.26 -5.69 12.57
C LEU A 68 6.08 -5.59 11.30
N LEU A 69 7.41 -5.44 11.39
CA LEU A 69 8.27 -5.45 10.21
C LEU A 69 8.23 -6.78 9.45
N ASN A 70 7.84 -7.88 10.11
CA ASN A 70 7.67 -9.20 9.51
C ASN A 70 6.22 -9.51 9.10
N ALA A 71 5.28 -8.59 9.33
CA ALA A 71 3.88 -8.84 9.03
C ALA A 71 3.58 -8.76 7.53
N ASN A 72 2.66 -9.59 7.07
CA ASN A 72 2.15 -9.50 5.70
C ASN A 72 1.12 -8.36 5.60
N VAL A 73 1.35 -7.41 4.70
CA VAL A 73 0.48 -6.24 4.50
C VAL A 73 0.12 -6.13 3.02
N THR A 74 -1.16 -5.85 2.74
CA THR A 74 -1.60 -5.57 1.38
C THR A 74 -1.28 -4.12 1.01
N ILE A 75 -0.38 -3.90 0.06
CA ILE A 75 0.01 -2.58 -0.45
C ILE A 75 -0.37 -2.51 -1.93
N ASN A 76 -1.27 -1.60 -2.29
CA ASN A 76 -1.79 -1.50 -3.65
C ASN A 76 -1.28 -0.28 -4.42
N SER A 77 -0.60 0.65 -3.75
CA SER A 77 -0.14 1.90 -4.36
C SER A 77 1.13 2.46 -3.71
N ILE A 78 1.76 3.43 -4.38
CA ILE A 78 2.85 4.23 -3.81
C ILE A 78 2.34 5.03 -2.61
N HIS A 79 1.10 5.51 -2.68
CA HIS A 79 0.46 6.22 -1.58
C HIS A 79 0.38 5.36 -0.32
N ASP A 80 -0.02 4.09 -0.46
CA ASP A 80 -0.06 3.10 0.63
C ASP A 80 1.33 2.92 1.28
N ALA A 81 2.35 2.68 0.46
CA ALA A 81 3.72 2.55 0.94
C ALA A 81 4.20 3.80 1.69
N ASN A 82 3.79 4.98 1.22
CA ASN A 82 4.16 6.25 1.83
C ASN A 82 3.43 6.49 3.17
N LEU A 83 2.16 6.11 3.29
CA LEU A 83 1.44 6.15 4.57
C LEU A 83 2.12 5.29 5.62
N ILE A 84 2.52 4.07 5.27
CA ILE A 84 3.28 3.18 6.16
C ILE A 84 4.60 3.82 6.57
N SER A 85 5.33 4.40 5.60
CA SER A 85 6.60 5.07 5.88
C SER A 85 6.44 6.25 6.83
N LYS A 86 5.42 7.09 6.62
CA LYS A 86 5.11 8.23 7.50
C LYS A 86 4.75 7.75 8.91
N ALA A 87 3.97 6.67 9.04
CA ALA A 87 3.61 6.10 10.33
C ALA A 87 4.84 5.62 11.11
N TYR A 88 5.74 4.85 10.48
CA TYR A 88 6.99 4.42 11.14
C TYR A 88 7.90 5.59 11.51
N ALA A 89 8.00 6.60 10.66
CA ALA A 89 8.77 7.79 10.96
C ALA A 89 8.21 8.56 12.17
N GLN A 90 6.89 8.75 12.20
CA GLN A 90 6.19 9.51 13.22
C GLN A 90 6.17 8.80 14.58
N HIS A 91 5.79 7.52 14.60
CA HIS A 91 5.52 6.80 15.85
C HIS A 91 6.75 6.07 16.38
N CYS A 92 7.64 5.57 15.51
CA CYS A 92 8.79 4.75 15.92
C CYS A 92 10.12 5.52 15.93
N ASN A 93 10.13 6.80 15.50
CA ASN A 93 11.33 7.64 15.39
C ASN A 93 12.45 7.01 14.55
N LEU A 94 12.08 6.20 13.54
CA LEU A 94 13.01 5.51 12.65
C LEU A 94 13.34 6.41 11.46
N LYS A 95 14.47 7.13 11.55
CA LYS A 95 14.87 8.14 10.55
C LYS A 95 14.96 7.64 9.11
N ILE A 96 15.23 6.35 8.89
CA ILE A 96 15.24 5.76 7.55
C ILE A 96 13.89 5.91 6.83
N PHE A 97 12.79 5.88 7.57
CA PHE A 97 11.45 6.05 7.01
C PHE A 97 11.10 7.49 6.64
N ASN A 98 11.80 8.50 7.19
CA ASN A 98 11.72 9.87 6.65
C ASN A 98 12.31 9.94 5.24
N PHE A 99 13.45 9.29 5.03
CA PHE A 99 14.09 9.25 3.71
C PHE A 99 13.23 8.48 2.71
N LEU A 100 12.68 7.32 3.10
CA LEU A 100 11.77 6.54 2.26
C LEU A 100 10.52 7.35 1.89
N SER A 101 9.90 8.01 2.86
CA SER A 101 8.70 8.82 2.62
C SER A 101 8.96 9.95 1.61
N ASN A 102 10.06 10.70 1.79
CA ASN A 102 10.43 11.75 0.84
C ASN A 102 10.71 11.21 -0.57
N THR A 103 11.33 10.03 -0.66
CA THR A 103 11.62 9.38 -1.95
C THR A 103 10.32 8.95 -2.65
N LEU A 104 9.36 8.41 -1.88
CA LEU A 104 8.06 7.99 -2.38
C LEU A 104 7.24 9.19 -2.85
N ASP A 105 7.19 10.28 -2.07
CA ASP A 105 6.54 11.55 -2.46
C ASP A 105 7.10 12.05 -3.81
N GLN A 106 8.42 12.09 -3.98
CA GLN A 106 9.06 12.50 -5.24
C GLN A 106 8.72 11.56 -6.41
N SER A 107 8.65 10.25 -6.17
CA SER A 107 8.30 9.29 -7.22
C SER A 107 6.85 9.44 -7.69
N GLU A 108 5.92 9.76 -6.78
CA GLU A 108 4.53 9.99 -7.11
C GLU A 108 4.36 11.27 -7.97
N GLU A 109 5.10 12.33 -7.64
CA GLU A 109 5.15 13.54 -8.46
C GLU A 109 5.73 13.28 -9.85
N ASN A 110 6.85 12.57 -9.94
CA ASN A 110 7.48 12.24 -11.23
C ASN A 110 6.57 11.38 -12.13
N VAL A 111 5.79 10.45 -11.56
CA VAL A 111 4.82 9.66 -12.33
C VAL A 111 3.67 10.53 -12.86
N ARG A 112 3.24 11.55 -12.12
CA ARG A 112 2.20 12.50 -12.55
C ARG A 112 2.69 13.47 -13.64
N GLU A 113 3.98 13.81 -13.64
CA GLU A 113 4.58 14.73 -14.60
C GLU A 113 4.92 14.11 -15.95
N ILE A 114 4.99 12.77 -16.05
CA ILE A 114 5.06 12.10 -17.35
C ILE A 114 3.70 12.29 -18.03
N PRO A 115 3.61 13.00 -19.18
CA PRO A 115 2.37 13.04 -19.94
C PRO A 115 1.98 11.59 -20.19
N LEU A 116 0.79 11.19 -19.71
CA LEU A 116 0.34 9.81 -19.85
C LEU A 116 0.58 9.40 -21.30
N PRO A 117 1.38 8.34 -21.56
CA PRO A 117 1.65 7.89 -22.92
C PRO A 117 0.36 7.73 -23.74
N ILE A 118 -0.77 7.50 -23.06
CA ILE A 118 -2.12 7.49 -23.60
C ILE A 118 -2.48 8.78 -24.36
N GLU A 119 -2.31 9.97 -23.76
CA GLU A 119 -2.73 11.23 -24.38
C GLU A 119 -1.85 11.58 -25.58
N GLN A 120 -0.53 11.33 -25.46
CA GLN A 120 0.39 11.46 -26.59
C GLN A 120 0.09 10.43 -27.70
N ASN A 121 -0.22 9.19 -27.34
CA ASN A 121 -0.60 8.14 -28.29
C ASN A 121 -1.93 8.46 -28.98
N GLU A 122 -2.90 9.04 -28.29
CA GLU A 122 -4.17 9.47 -28.87
C GLU A 122 -3.98 10.62 -29.86
N GLN A 123 -3.16 11.62 -29.51
CA GLN A 123 -2.79 12.68 -30.43
C GLN A 123 -2.04 12.16 -31.66
N GLN A 124 -1.09 11.25 -31.47
CA GLN A 124 -0.36 10.63 -32.58
C GLN A 124 -1.29 9.79 -33.47
N LYS A 125 -2.22 9.03 -32.88
CA LYS A 125 -3.22 8.25 -33.61
C LYS A 125 -4.12 9.15 -34.46
N ALA A 126 -4.58 10.28 -33.91
CA ALA A 126 -5.36 11.27 -34.65
C ALA A 126 -4.58 11.86 -35.85
N GLN A 127 -3.28 12.15 -35.65
CA GLN A 127 -2.41 12.64 -36.73
C GLN A 127 -2.16 11.59 -37.83
N ILE A 128 -2.07 10.31 -37.47
CA ILE A 128 -1.92 9.22 -38.45
C ILE A 128 -3.18 9.10 -39.31
N LEU A 129 -4.37 9.09 -38.69
CA LEU A 129 -5.65 9.04 -39.39
C LEU A 129 -5.81 10.20 -40.40
N ASP A 130 -5.53 11.43 -39.99
CA ASP A 130 -5.59 12.60 -40.88
C ASP A 130 -4.61 12.46 -42.07
N ARG A 131 -3.41 11.92 -41.85
CA ARG A 131 -2.45 11.67 -42.93
C ARG A 131 -2.91 10.57 -43.87
N GLU A 132 -3.50 9.49 -43.34
CA GLU A 132 -4.04 8.39 -44.15
C GLU A 132 -5.17 8.87 -45.06
N GLU A 133 -6.09 9.70 -44.56
CA GLU A 133 -7.16 10.32 -45.35
C GLU A 133 -6.60 11.21 -46.46
N LYS A 134 -5.60 12.05 -46.17
CA LYS A 134 -4.94 12.89 -47.17
C LYS A 134 -4.22 12.08 -48.24
N ILE A 135 -3.52 11.01 -47.85
CA ILE A 135 -2.86 10.10 -48.78
C ILE A 135 -3.90 9.39 -49.66
N PHE A 136 -5.01 8.95 -49.08
CA PHE A 136 -6.10 8.30 -49.81
C PHE A 136 -6.73 9.26 -50.85
N ALA A 137 -7.08 10.48 -50.43
CA ALA A 137 -7.65 11.50 -51.31
C ALA A 137 -6.69 11.89 -52.47
N HIS A 138 -5.39 11.91 -52.21
CA HIS A 138 -4.39 12.16 -53.24
C HIS A 138 -4.23 10.98 -54.22
N LYS A 139 -4.29 9.73 -53.72
CA LYS A 139 -4.14 8.52 -54.55
C LYS A 139 -5.38 8.22 -55.39
N PHE A 140 -6.56 8.57 -54.90
CA PHE A 140 -7.84 8.32 -55.54
C PHE A 140 -8.62 9.62 -55.69
N PRO A 141 -8.17 10.56 -56.55
CA PRO A 141 -8.91 11.78 -56.76
C PRO A 141 -10.24 11.45 -57.43
N THR A 142 -11.34 11.75 -56.75
CA THR A 142 -12.69 11.60 -57.31
C THR A 142 -12.81 12.54 -58.50
N LYS A 143 -12.66 12.02 -59.73
CA LYS A 143 -13.04 12.74 -60.94
C LYS A 143 -14.56 12.80 -60.98
N ILE A 144 -15.11 13.95 -60.63
CA ILE A 144 -16.50 14.29 -60.95
C ILE A 144 -16.43 14.97 -62.33
N GLU A 145 -16.84 14.25 -63.37
CA GLU A 145 -17.23 14.81 -64.67
C GLU A 145 -18.73 15.11 -64.66
#